data_AF-A0A934L6K9-F1
#
_entry.id   AF-A0A934L6K9-F1
#
_cell.length_a   1.000
_cell.length_b   1.000
_cell.length_c   1.000
_cell.angle_alpha   90.00
_cell.angle_beta   90.00
_cell.angle_gamma   90.00
#
_symmetry.space_group_name_H-M   'P 1'
#
loop_
_entity.id
_entity.type
_entity.pdbx_description
1 polymer ?
#
loop_
_entity_poly.entity_id
_entity_poly.type
_entity_poly.pdbx_seq_one_letter_code
_entity_poly.pdbx_strand_id
1 'polypeptide(L)'
;MGNLCRIGTVAAAIGTLVVPALGQATVVELKFRPIKAFNHVLPAEVWSPANAIAIRHAGGESFASEATETSLRVDTDGDGAVDQKVQGTTGYAVLKGEREGGEAFQYAVRFRNTGSAFEYSCSGAMSGSLAGTSIELIDGDNDGVWNEYGVDAMVVGGGVAASWLSRVVNIKGDLWEIDVDADGKRLRAQPFTGETGTLELRSGLALSGKLVSAVVSDSTRQYSFEVGNTSKLTVPAASYVFSGGFATSGSDTARLRAGKMTPLDVEAGKSASMQWGAPLVAEFGFQRQGETVTVQPNVKFLGRGGEEWHTLLPDAKSPKLEFYDGSSNKLLASKRFGGC
;
A
#
# COMPACT_ATOMS: atom_id res chain seq x y z
N MET A 1 11.76 -42.43 -70.10
CA MET A 1 12.55 -41.29 -69.62
C MET A 1 11.70 -40.03 -69.73
N GLY A 2 11.42 -39.35 -68.63
CA GLY A 2 10.67 -38.08 -68.63
C GLY A 2 9.76 -37.91 -67.41
N ASN A 3 10.33 -37.74 -66.22
CA ASN A 3 9.59 -37.30 -65.03
C ASN A 3 9.48 -35.77 -65.06
N LEU A 4 8.25 -35.26 -65.17
CA LEU A 4 7.91 -33.84 -65.05
C LEU A 4 7.81 -33.46 -63.56
N CYS A 5 8.76 -32.65 -63.11
CA CYS A 5 8.81 -32.01 -61.81
C CYS A 5 7.74 -30.89 -61.75
N ARG A 6 6.77 -30.99 -60.83
CA ARG A 6 5.81 -29.90 -60.55
C ARG A 6 6.36 -29.04 -59.41
N ILE A 7 6.68 -27.79 -59.72
CA ILE A 7 7.00 -26.75 -58.74
C ILE A 7 5.67 -26.21 -58.19
N GLY A 8 5.40 -26.46 -56.91
CA GLY A 8 4.26 -25.89 -56.20
C GLY A 8 4.59 -24.47 -55.73
N THR A 9 3.80 -23.49 -56.16
CA THR A 9 3.85 -22.10 -55.70
C THR A 9 3.24 -22.00 -54.30
N VAL A 10 4.03 -21.64 -53.29
CA VAL A 10 3.54 -21.31 -51.96
C VAL A 10 3.12 -19.84 -51.98
N ALA A 11 1.81 -19.58 -51.91
CA ALA A 11 1.28 -18.24 -51.69
C ALA A 11 1.46 -17.86 -50.21
N ALA A 12 2.33 -16.89 -49.94
CA ALA A 12 2.47 -16.31 -48.61
C ALA A 12 1.25 -15.44 -48.30
N ALA A 13 0.44 -15.85 -47.32
CA ALA A 13 -0.62 -15.03 -46.77
C ALA A 13 0.01 -13.91 -45.95
N ILE A 14 0.01 -12.69 -46.48
CA ILE A 14 0.34 -11.47 -45.74
C ILE A 14 -0.84 -11.21 -44.80
N GLY A 15 -0.76 -11.71 -43.57
CA GLY A 15 -1.68 -11.34 -42.51
C GLY A 15 -1.49 -9.87 -42.18
N THR A 16 -2.52 -9.06 -42.44
CA THR A 16 -2.59 -7.67 -42.00
C THR A 16 -2.50 -7.64 -40.48
N LEU A 17 -1.37 -7.19 -39.94
CA LEU A 17 -1.25 -6.82 -38.54
C LEU A 17 -2.22 -5.64 -38.31
N VAL A 18 -3.35 -5.93 -37.68
CA VAL A 18 -4.20 -4.90 -37.09
C VAL A 18 -3.43 -4.38 -35.89
N VAL A 19 -2.69 -3.29 -36.08
CA VAL A 19 -2.14 -2.51 -34.97
C VAL A 19 -3.36 -1.88 -34.28
N PRO A 20 -3.67 -2.21 -33.01
CA PRO A 20 -4.74 -1.52 -32.30
C PRO A 20 -4.39 -0.03 -32.28
N ALA A 21 -5.36 0.81 -32.64
CA ALA A 21 -5.18 2.25 -32.58
C ALA A 21 -4.70 2.63 -31.18
N LEU A 22 -3.54 3.28 -31.10
CA LEU A 22 -3.00 3.83 -29.86
C LEU A 22 -4.13 4.64 -29.20
N GLY A 23 -4.58 4.17 -28.03
CA GLY A 23 -5.66 4.80 -27.29
C GLY A 23 -5.31 6.26 -27.05
N GLN A 24 -6.26 7.15 -27.34
CA GLN A 24 -6.06 8.58 -27.17
C GLN A 24 -5.77 8.90 -25.69
N ALA A 25 -4.81 9.79 -25.45
CA ALA A 25 -4.54 10.29 -24.11
C ALA A 25 -5.84 10.81 -23.47
N THR A 26 -6.12 10.33 -22.26
CA THR A 26 -7.32 10.65 -21.48
C THR A 26 -6.93 11.61 -20.36
N VAL A 27 -7.75 12.63 -20.12
CA VAL A 27 -7.58 13.53 -18.96
C VAL A 27 -8.76 13.31 -18.02
N VAL A 28 -8.46 13.12 -16.75
CA VAL A 28 -9.43 12.92 -15.67
C VAL A 28 -9.30 14.08 -14.70
N GLU A 29 -10.38 14.81 -14.49
CA GLU A 29 -10.48 15.79 -13.41
C GLU A 29 -10.72 15.05 -12.08
N LEU A 30 -9.86 15.32 -11.10
CA LEU A 30 -9.91 14.80 -9.75
C LEU A 30 -10.53 15.84 -8.83
N LYS A 31 -11.36 15.40 -7.89
CA LYS A 31 -12.02 16.25 -6.91
C LYS A 31 -11.63 15.84 -5.51
N PHE A 32 -11.31 16.82 -4.68
CA PHE A 32 -11.06 16.57 -3.28
C PHE A 32 -12.31 16.01 -2.60
N ARG A 33 -12.12 14.92 -1.85
CA ARG A 33 -13.15 14.24 -1.08
C ARG A 33 -12.71 14.13 0.38
N PRO A 34 -13.34 14.85 1.31
CA PRO A 34 -13.12 14.63 2.74
C PRO A 34 -13.65 13.25 3.17
N ILE A 35 -12.88 12.53 3.99
CA ILE A 35 -13.21 11.17 4.44
C ILE A 35 -13.21 11.13 5.97
N LYS A 36 -14.38 11.29 6.58
CA LYS A 36 -14.51 11.28 8.04
C LYS A 36 -14.22 9.92 8.67
N ALA A 37 -14.68 8.85 8.03
CA ALA A 37 -14.43 7.47 8.44
C ALA A 37 -13.34 6.86 7.54
N PHE A 38 -12.08 7.16 7.87
CA PHE A 38 -10.95 6.72 7.08
C PHE A 38 -10.66 5.24 7.33
N ASN A 39 -11.12 4.40 6.41
CA ASN A 39 -10.96 2.95 6.49
C ASN A 39 -9.90 2.41 5.51
N HIS A 40 -9.17 3.29 4.83
CA HIS A 40 -8.15 2.86 3.88
C HIS A 40 -6.96 2.22 4.59
N VAL A 41 -6.41 1.18 3.98
CA VAL A 41 -5.17 0.55 4.41
C VAL A 41 -4.04 1.09 3.54
N LEU A 42 -3.26 2.01 4.09
CA LEU A 42 -2.14 2.63 3.40
C LEU A 42 -0.91 1.70 3.34
N PRO A 43 -0.08 1.79 2.28
CA PRO A 43 1.15 1.01 2.14
C PRO A 43 2.16 1.33 3.25
N ALA A 44 2.22 2.59 3.67
CA ALA A 44 2.81 3.04 4.92
C ALA A 44 1.91 4.13 5.50
N GLU A 45 1.63 4.05 6.80
CA GLU A 45 0.79 5.04 7.47
C GLU A 45 1.68 5.97 8.29
N VAL A 46 1.66 7.25 7.93
CA VAL A 46 2.41 8.31 8.63
C VAL A 46 1.49 9.06 9.57
N TRP A 47 1.95 9.21 10.82
CA TRP A 47 1.32 10.04 11.83
C TRP A 47 2.31 11.12 12.25
N SER A 48 1.91 12.37 12.08
CA SER A 48 2.71 13.56 12.37
C SER A 48 2.27 14.20 13.69
N PRO A 49 3.17 14.82 14.47
CA PRO A 49 2.80 15.54 15.67
C PRO A 49 1.76 16.65 15.39
N ALA A 50 0.71 16.74 16.20
CA ALA A 50 -0.37 17.73 16.02
C ALA A 50 -0.14 18.99 16.86
N ASN A 51 1.10 19.47 16.97
CA ASN A 51 1.42 20.79 17.53
C ASN A 51 1.25 21.92 16.50
N ALA A 52 1.34 21.57 15.21
CA ALA A 52 0.88 22.36 14.07
C ALA A 52 0.58 21.38 12.93
N ILE A 53 -0.32 21.73 12.02
CA ILE A 53 -0.66 20.89 10.87
C ILE A 53 0.02 21.48 9.64
N ALA A 54 1.05 20.79 9.13
CA ALA A 54 2.03 21.31 8.17
C ALA A 54 1.52 21.32 6.73
N ILE A 55 0.35 21.94 6.51
CA ILE A 55 -0.25 22.13 5.20
C ILE A 55 -0.13 23.60 4.83
N ARG A 56 0.71 23.89 3.83
CA ARG A 56 0.98 25.26 3.38
C ARG A 56 -0.27 25.92 2.76
N HIS A 57 -0.50 27.17 3.16
CA HIS A 57 -1.54 28.07 2.64
C HIS A 57 -0.98 29.49 2.47
N ALA A 58 -1.73 30.40 1.87
CA ALA A 58 -1.30 31.78 1.60
C ALA A 58 -0.99 32.58 2.89
N GLY A 59 -1.59 32.18 4.01
CA GLY A 59 -1.38 32.80 5.32
C GLY A 59 -0.18 32.26 6.11
N GLY A 60 0.43 31.14 5.68
CA GLY A 60 1.53 30.52 6.42
C GLY A 60 1.87 29.08 6.00
N GLU A 61 2.83 28.51 6.71
CA GLU A 61 3.37 27.16 6.45
C GLU A 61 2.55 26.05 7.12
N SER A 62 1.62 26.38 8.02
CA SER A 62 0.86 25.41 8.79
C SER A 62 -0.39 26.02 9.42
N PHE A 63 -1.40 25.19 9.68
CA PHE A 63 -2.54 25.54 10.51
C PHE A 63 -2.18 25.43 12.00
N ALA A 64 -2.56 26.43 12.79
CA ALA A 64 -2.28 26.47 14.21
C ALA A 64 -3.05 25.39 15.00
N SER A 65 -2.47 24.91 16.10
CA SER A 65 -3.16 23.99 16.99
C SER A 65 -2.68 24.11 18.44
N GLU A 66 -3.59 23.89 19.38
CA GLU A 66 -3.33 23.92 20.82
C GLU A 66 -3.79 22.62 21.45
N ALA A 67 -2.85 21.84 21.97
CA ALA A 67 -3.13 20.59 22.67
C ALA A 67 -3.19 20.79 24.19
N THR A 68 -4.17 20.15 24.83
CA THR A 68 -4.17 19.83 26.26
C THR A 68 -4.08 18.31 26.43
N GLU A 69 -3.99 17.82 27.66
CA GLU A 69 -3.95 16.37 27.93
C GLU A 69 -5.15 15.59 27.33
N THR A 70 -6.31 16.24 27.21
CA THR A 70 -7.57 15.57 26.83
C THR A 70 -8.27 16.16 25.60
N SER A 71 -7.75 17.24 25.04
CA SER A 71 -8.34 17.88 23.87
C SER A 71 -7.32 18.55 22.98
N LEU A 72 -7.66 18.68 21.71
CA LEU A 72 -6.90 19.44 20.71
C LEU A 72 -7.82 20.52 20.15
N ARG A 73 -7.33 21.76 20.06
CA ARG A 73 -7.98 22.84 19.30
C ARG A 73 -7.18 23.08 18.03
N VAL A 74 -7.86 23.26 16.91
CA VAL A 74 -7.26 23.36 15.58
C VAL A 74 -7.83 24.60 14.92
N ASP A 75 -6.97 25.38 14.28
CA ASP A 75 -7.32 26.39 13.30
C ASP A 75 -7.71 25.68 12.00
N THR A 76 -8.94 25.88 11.53
CA THR A 76 -9.46 25.20 10.34
C THR A 76 -9.57 26.07 9.10
N ASP A 77 -9.30 27.37 9.18
CA ASP A 77 -9.38 28.30 8.05
C ASP A 77 -8.06 29.05 7.75
N GLY A 78 -7.03 28.83 8.56
CA GLY A 78 -5.69 29.36 8.39
C GLY A 78 -5.55 30.81 8.85
N ASP A 79 -6.48 31.32 9.67
CA ASP A 79 -6.44 32.69 10.20
C ASP A 79 -5.55 32.83 11.45
N GLY A 80 -5.01 31.71 11.96
CA GLY A 80 -4.16 31.63 13.15
C GLY A 80 -4.94 31.51 14.47
N ALA A 81 -6.27 31.56 14.46
CA ALA A 81 -7.12 31.36 15.61
C ALA A 81 -7.70 29.93 15.65
N VAL A 82 -7.49 29.24 16.77
CA VAL A 82 -8.00 27.87 16.92
C VAL A 82 -9.53 27.85 17.16
N ASP A 83 -10.27 27.26 16.23
CA ASP A 83 -11.73 27.36 16.14
C ASP A 83 -12.47 26.02 16.27
N GLN A 84 -11.83 24.89 15.94
CA GLN A 84 -12.41 23.56 16.10
C GLN A 84 -11.81 22.81 17.30
N LYS A 85 -12.66 22.27 18.18
CA LYS A 85 -12.25 21.41 19.30
C LYS A 85 -12.45 19.93 18.99
N VAL A 86 -11.39 19.15 19.18
CA VAL A 86 -11.36 17.68 19.14
C VAL A 86 -11.22 17.16 20.57
N GLN A 87 -12.09 16.22 20.97
CA GLN A 87 -12.08 15.61 22.30
C GLN A 87 -11.97 14.09 22.19
N GLY A 88 -11.29 13.47 23.16
CA GLY A 88 -11.17 12.02 23.25
C GLY A 88 -9.93 11.47 22.54
N THR A 89 -9.99 10.19 22.16
CA THR A 89 -8.85 9.44 21.62
C THR A 89 -8.69 9.55 20.11
N THR A 90 -9.72 10.03 19.41
CA THR A 90 -9.70 10.21 17.95
C THR A 90 -10.46 11.47 17.55
N GLY A 91 -10.16 12.01 16.36
CA GLY A 91 -10.81 13.22 15.87
C GLY A 91 -10.72 13.38 14.37
N TYR A 92 -11.36 14.43 13.86
CA TYR A 92 -11.41 14.75 12.44
C TYR A 92 -11.64 16.25 12.23
N ALA A 93 -10.94 16.85 11.27
CA ALA A 93 -11.18 18.23 10.84
C ALA A 93 -11.02 18.37 9.33
N VAL A 94 -11.66 19.39 8.76
CA VAL A 94 -11.44 19.83 7.38
C VAL A 94 -10.86 21.22 7.43
N LEU A 95 -9.59 21.32 7.05
CA LEU A 95 -8.86 22.56 6.87
C LEU A 95 -9.27 23.18 5.55
N LYS A 96 -9.38 24.50 5.53
CA LYS A 96 -9.71 25.31 4.37
C LYS A 96 -8.72 26.45 4.30
N GLY A 97 -8.36 26.85 3.10
CA GLY A 97 -7.47 28.00 2.93
C GLY A 97 -7.34 28.35 1.47
N GLU A 98 -6.45 29.28 1.17
CA GLU A 98 -6.06 29.64 -0.19
C GLU A 98 -4.60 29.26 -0.42
N ARG A 99 -4.22 28.90 -1.64
CA ARG A 99 -2.81 28.77 -2.06
C ARG A 99 -2.26 30.17 -2.39
N GLU A 100 -0.94 30.31 -2.60
CA GLU A 100 -0.29 31.60 -2.92
C GLU A 100 -0.88 32.33 -4.15
N GLY A 101 -1.59 31.61 -5.03
CA GLY A 101 -2.33 32.18 -6.18
C GLY A 101 -3.78 32.58 -5.90
N GLY A 102 -4.26 32.55 -4.65
CA GLY A 102 -5.65 32.83 -4.28
C GLY A 102 -6.62 31.68 -4.56
N GLU A 103 -6.11 30.51 -4.95
CA GLU A 103 -6.95 29.36 -5.21
C GLU A 103 -7.37 28.70 -3.89
N ALA A 104 -8.67 28.61 -3.64
CA ALA A 104 -9.20 27.91 -2.49
C ALA A 104 -8.90 26.40 -2.53
N PHE A 105 -8.55 25.83 -1.39
CA PHE A 105 -8.36 24.39 -1.22
C PHE A 105 -9.03 23.89 0.06
N GLN A 106 -9.17 22.56 0.12
CA GLN A 106 -9.56 21.85 1.33
C GLN A 106 -8.56 20.72 1.59
N TYR A 107 -8.31 20.44 2.86
CA TYR A 107 -7.49 19.32 3.29
C TYR A 107 -8.12 18.70 4.54
N ALA A 108 -8.25 17.39 4.57
CA ALA A 108 -8.92 16.72 5.69
C ALA A 108 -7.88 15.95 6.49
N VAL A 109 -8.01 16.00 7.82
CA VAL A 109 -7.10 15.35 8.76
C VAL A 109 -7.89 14.52 9.76
N ARG A 110 -7.29 13.41 10.18
CA ARG A 110 -7.74 12.60 11.31
C ARG A 110 -6.72 12.71 12.43
N PHE A 111 -7.20 12.66 13.65
CA PHE A 111 -6.37 12.77 14.84
C PHE A 111 -6.43 11.51 15.67
N ARG A 112 -5.35 11.23 16.41
CA ARG A 112 -5.33 10.27 17.51
C ARG A 112 -4.62 10.85 18.72
N ASN A 113 -5.06 10.48 19.91
CA ASN A 113 -4.35 10.75 21.15
C ASN A 113 -3.59 9.47 21.57
N THR A 114 -2.27 9.57 21.68
CA THR A 114 -1.40 8.45 22.09
C THR A 114 -1.25 8.33 23.61
N GLY A 115 -1.96 9.16 24.38
CA GLY A 115 -1.87 9.29 25.83
C GLY A 115 -0.86 10.34 26.28
N SER A 116 0.16 10.61 25.47
CA SER A 116 1.17 11.64 25.73
C SER A 116 1.12 12.83 24.77
N ALA A 117 0.57 12.63 23.56
CA ALA A 117 0.44 13.68 22.56
C ALA A 117 -0.72 13.40 21.60
N PHE A 118 -1.17 14.45 20.91
CA PHE A 118 -1.99 14.31 19.73
C PHE A 118 -1.11 14.20 18.49
N GLU A 119 -1.50 13.32 17.58
CA GLU A 119 -0.92 13.16 16.25
C GLU A 119 -2.02 13.26 15.21
N TYR A 120 -1.67 13.65 13.98
CA TYR A 120 -2.57 13.69 12.84
C TYR A 120 -2.05 12.87 11.67
N SER A 121 -2.96 12.50 10.78
CA SER A 121 -2.69 11.89 9.49
C SER A 121 -3.73 12.41 8.49
N CYS A 122 -3.46 12.30 7.19
CA CYS A 122 -4.36 12.67 6.11
C CYS A 122 -5.73 11.99 6.30
N SER A 123 -6.82 12.59 5.82
CA SER A 123 -8.15 12.01 5.91
C SER A 123 -9.04 12.47 4.77
N GLY A 124 -8.43 12.61 3.59
CA GLY A 124 -9.06 12.99 2.34
C GLY A 124 -8.38 12.30 1.17
N ALA A 125 -9.00 12.40 0.00
CA ALA A 125 -8.42 11.91 -1.24
C ALA A 125 -8.76 12.83 -2.41
N MET A 126 -7.89 12.91 -3.40
CA MET A 126 -8.24 13.40 -4.74
C MET A 126 -8.85 12.24 -5.52
N SER A 127 -10.14 12.32 -5.85
CA SER A 127 -10.90 11.21 -6.42
C SER A 127 -11.41 11.50 -7.83
N GLY A 128 -11.36 10.50 -8.71
CA GLY A 128 -11.91 10.56 -10.06
C GLY A 128 -12.15 9.17 -10.64
N SER A 129 -12.39 9.10 -11.95
CA SER A 129 -12.53 7.82 -12.64
C SER A 129 -11.80 7.78 -13.96
N LEU A 130 -10.99 6.74 -14.14
CA LEU A 130 -10.28 6.44 -15.38
C LEU A 130 -10.86 5.15 -15.98
N ALA A 131 -11.32 5.19 -17.23
CA ALA A 131 -11.97 4.07 -17.92
C ALA A 131 -13.09 3.37 -17.10
N GLY A 132 -13.86 4.17 -16.35
CA GLY A 132 -14.97 3.70 -15.51
C GLY A 132 -14.53 2.94 -14.25
N THR A 133 -13.25 3.04 -13.87
CA THR A 133 -12.71 2.53 -12.61
C THR A 133 -12.38 3.71 -11.71
N SER A 134 -12.73 3.63 -10.42
CA SER A 134 -12.41 4.68 -9.45
C SER A 134 -10.91 4.78 -9.23
N ILE A 135 -10.39 5.99 -9.13
CA ILE A 135 -9.00 6.27 -8.71
C ILE A 135 -9.07 7.26 -7.55
N GLU A 136 -8.35 6.97 -6.47
CA GLU A 136 -8.21 7.87 -5.34
C GLU A 136 -6.73 8.06 -5.03
N LEU A 137 -6.26 9.30 -5.00
CA LEU A 137 -4.91 9.68 -4.57
C LEU A 137 -4.99 10.16 -3.14
N ILE A 138 -4.08 9.68 -2.30
CA ILE A 138 -4.02 9.98 -0.87
C ILE A 138 -2.62 10.49 -0.57
N ASP A 139 -2.53 11.71 -0.06
CA ASP A 139 -1.30 12.31 0.46
C ASP A 139 -0.71 11.39 1.55
N GLY A 140 0.44 10.79 1.25
CA GLY A 140 1.01 9.70 2.03
C GLY A 140 1.84 10.15 3.23
N ASP A 141 2.40 11.35 3.17
CA ASP A 141 3.34 11.89 4.14
C ASP A 141 2.85 13.17 4.86
N ASN A 142 1.67 13.65 4.47
CA ASN A 142 0.91 14.75 5.03
C ASN A 142 1.45 16.15 4.71
N ASP A 143 2.00 16.35 3.51
CA ASP A 143 2.56 17.63 3.06
C ASP A 143 1.58 18.50 2.22
N GLY A 144 0.41 17.94 1.87
CA GLY A 144 -0.61 18.60 1.07
C GLY A 144 -0.38 18.58 -0.44
N VAL A 145 0.60 17.79 -0.90
CA VAL A 145 0.88 17.43 -2.30
C VAL A 145 0.27 16.05 -2.58
N TRP A 146 -0.08 15.77 -3.84
CA TRP A 146 -0.84 14.56 -4.21
C TRP A 146 -0.30 13.87 -5.47
N ASN A 147 0.91 14.23 -5.90
CA ASN A 147 1.51 13.75 -7.14
C ASN A 147 2.91 13.14 -6.96
N GLU A 148 3.27 12.76 -5.74
CA GLU A 148 4.59 12.23 -5.42
C GLU A 148 4.64 10.70 -5.56
N TYR A 149 5.10 10.24 -6.72
CA TYR A 149 5.23 8.81 -7.02
C TYR A 149 6.16 8.09 -6.02
N GLY A 150 5.68 6.99 -5.46
CA GLY A 150 6.40 6.20 -4.46
C GLY A 150 6.40 6.76 -3.04
N VAL A 151 5.74 7.91 -2.83
CA VAL A 151 5.54 8.59 -1.54
C VAL A 151 4.07 8.64 -1.20
N ASP A 152 3.25 9.18 -2.10
CA ASP A 152 1.80 9.18 -1.95
C ASP A 152 1.22 7.78 -2.09
N ALA A 153 -0.05 7.64 -1.71
CA ALA A 153 -0.80 6.40 -1.84
C ALA A 153 -1.90 6.51 -2.90
N MET A 154 -2.27 5.37 -3.48
CA MET A 154 -3.31 5.30 -4.49
C MET A 154 -4.20 4.07 -4.30
N VAL A 155 -5.51 4.29 -4.43
CA VAL A 155 -6.51 3.22 -4.51
C VAL A 155 -7.02 3.14 -5.94
N VAL A 156 -7.04 1.93 -6.50
CA VAL A 156 -7.62 1.63 -7.81
C VAL A 156 -8.82 0.71 -7.63
N GLY A 157 -9.99 1.15 -8.10
CA GLY A 157 -11.26 0.44 -7.94
C GLY A 157 -11.98 0.73 -6.62
N GLY A 158 -12.81 -0.21 -6.16
CA GLY A 158 -13.67 -0.03 -4.98
C GLY A 158 -13.12 -0.62 -3.68
N GLY A 159 -11.85 -1.02 -3.66
CA GLY A 159 -11.21 -1.57 -2.47
C GLY A 159 -10.85 -0.50 -1.43
N VAL A 160 -10.44 -0.94 -0.24
CA VAL A 160 -9.91 -0.04 0.80
C VAL A 160 -8.39 -0.04 0.88
N ALA A 161 -7.73 -1.02 0.25
CA ALA A 161 -6.27 -1.12 0.25
C ALA A 161 -5.67 -0.20 -0.80
N ALA A 162 -4.66 0.57 -0.40
CA ALA A 162 -3.89 1.43 -1.29
C ALA A 162 -2.51 0.80 -1.55
N SER A 163 -1.99 1.01 -2.76
CA SER A 163 -0.56 0.89 -3.07
C SER A 163 0.12 2.26 -2.93
N TRP A 164 1.42 2.34 -3.18
CA TRP A 164 2.01 3.65 -3.44
C TRP A 164 1.45 4.23 -4.74
N LEU A 165 1.46 5.55 -4.87
CA LEU A 165 1.17 6.25 -6.11
C LEU A 165 2.18 5.79 -7.15
N SER A 166 1.66 5.15 -8.19
CA SER A 166 2.42 4.48 -9.24
C SER A 166 2.27 5.23 -10.54
N ARG A 167 3.34 5.30 -11.34
CA ARG A 167 3.29 5.84 -12.71
C ARG A 167 2.49 4.97 -13.65
N VAL A 168 2.25 3.71 -13.30
CA VAL A 168 1.45 2.78 -14.09
C VAL A 168 0.34 2.17 -13.23
N VAL A 169 -0.88 2.17 -13.75
CA VAL A 169 -2.05 1.56 -13.10
C VAL A 169 -2.61 0.43 -13.96
N ASN A 170 -3.05 -0.65 -13.31
CA ASN A 170 -3.84 -1.68 -13.96
C ASN A 170 -5.33 -1.36 -13.81
N ILE A 171 -6.00 -1.17 -14.94
CA ILE A 171 -7.44 -0.95 -15.00
C ILE A 171 -8.07 -2.08 -15.78
N LYS A 172 -8.71 -3.01 -15.05
CA LYS A 172 -9.44 -4.15 -15.61
C LYS A 172 -8.57 -5.02 -16.56
N GLY A 173 -7.28 -5.13 -16.27
CA GLY A 173 -6.32 -5.90 -17.06
C GLY A 173 -5.43 -5.05 -17.98
N ASP A 174 -5.88 -3.86 -18.37
CA ASP A 174 -5.11 -2.96 -19.22
C ASP A 174 -4.22 -2.04 -18.38
N LEU A 175 -2.99 -1.83 -18.84
CA LEU A 175 -2.04 -0.93 -18.19
C LEU A 175 -2.11 0.47 -18.78
N TRP A 176 -2.12 1.46 -17.90
CA TRP A 176 -2.11 2.87 -18.24
C TRP A 176 -0.94 3.54 -17.55
N GLU A 177 -0.13 4.27 -18.31
CA GLU A 177 0.81 5.24 -17.74
C GLU A 177 0.02 6.48 -17.35
N ILE A 178 0.27 6.99 -16.14
CA ILE A 178 -0.42 8.15 -15.59
C ILE A 178 0.58 9.25 -15.21
N ASP A 179 0.13 10.49 -15.37
CA ASP A 179 0.79 11.69 -14.87
C ASP A 179 -0.20 12.55 -14.09
N VAL A 180 0.16 13.01 -12.89
CA VAL A 180 -0.71 13.81 -12.02
C VAL A 180 -0.14 15.22 -11.94
N ASP A 181 -0.96 16.21 -12.29
CA ASP A 181 -0.59 17.63 -12.24
C ASP A 181 -0.20 18.01 -10.79
N ALA A 182 0.65 19.01 -10.62
CA ALA A 182 1.23 19.40 -9.32
C ALA A 182 0.20 19.78 -8.24
N ASP A 183 -1.01 20.17 -8.64
CA ASP A 183 -2.11 20.49 -7.73
C ASP A 183 -2.95 19.26 -7.32
N GLY A 184 -2.66 18.08 -7.89
CA GLY A 184 -3.41 16.84 -7.67
C GLY A 184 -4.79 16.81 -8.32
N LYS A 185 -5.18 17.84 -9.08
CA LYS A 185 -6.55 18.01 -9.61
C LYS A 185 -6.76 17.40 -10.97
N ARG A 186 -5.69 17.03 -11.66
CA ARG A 186 -5.79 16.38 -12.97
C ARG A 186 -4.86 15.19 -13.05
N LEU A 187 -5.38 14.13 -13.64
CA LEU A 187 -4.63 12.94 -14.00
C LEU A 187 -4.71 12.79 -15.52
N ARG A 188 -3.55 12.69 -16.17
CA ARG A 188 -3.39 12.37 -17.59
C ARG A 188 -3.04 10.90 -17.69
N ALA A 189 -3.66 10.18 -18.61
CA ALA A 189 -3.45 8.76 -18.79
C ALA A 189 -3.29 8.40 -20.25
N GLN A 190 -2.37 7.51 -20.55
CA GLN A 190 -2.20 6.91 -21.86
C GLN A 190 -1.96 5.40 -21.74
N PRO A 191 -2.32 4.58 -22.75
CA PRO A 191 -2.00 3.16 -22.71
C PRO A 191 -0.51 2.94 -22.52
N PHE A 192 -0.14 2.05 -21.60
CA PHE A 192 1.25 1.68 -21.37
C PHE A 192 1.78 0.86 -22.54
N THR A 193 2.94 1.23 -23.08
CA THR A 193 3.54 0.58 -24.25
C THR A 193 4.79 -0.25 -23.94
N GLY A 194 5.18 -0.36 -22.67
CA GLY A 194 6.32 -1.16 -22.25
C GLY A 194 6.02 -2.65 -22.22
N GLU A 195 7.05 -3.45 -21.98
CA GLU A 195 6.90 -4.88 -21.77
C GLU A 195 6.08 -5.16 -20.50
N THR A 196 5.22 -6.18 -20.56
CA THR A 196 4.32 -6.55 -19.45
C THR A 196 4.48 -8.01 -19.09
N GLY A 197 4.30 -8.36 -17.82
CA GLY A 197 4.10 -9.73 -17.37
C GLY A 197 2.92 -9.82 -16.41
N THR A 198 2.80 -10.94 -15.70
CA THR A 198 1.69 -11.20 -14.77
C THR A 198 2.21 -11.53 -13.38
N LEU A 199 1.64 -10.90 -12.35
CA LEU A 199 1.82 -11.30 -10.95
C LEU A 199 0.67 -12.22 -10.51
N GLU A 200 1.02 -13.37 -9.94
CA GLU A 200 0.09 -14.35 -9.39
C GLU A 200 0.43 -14.64 -7.92
N LEU A 201 0.38 -13.60 -7.07
CA LEU A 201 0.81 -13.71 -5.66
C LEU A 201 -0.27 -14.30 -4.76
N ARG A 202 -1.54 -14.00 -4.99
CA ARG A 202 -2.63 -14.47 -4.13
C ARG A 202 -2.80 -15.99 -4.16
N SER A 203 -2.48 -16.64 -5.29
CA SER A 203 -2.61 -18.10 -5.44
C SER A 203 -1.60 -18.89 -4.61
N GLY A 204 -0.45 -18.31 -4.29
CA GLY A 204 0.56 -18.92 -3.42
C GLY A 204 0.48 -18.51 -1.95
N LEU A 205 -0.54 -17.74 -1.56
CA LEU A 205 -0.74 -17.34 -0.18
C LEU A 205 -1.41 -18.46 0.63
N ALA A 206 -0.72 -18.93 1.66
CA ALA A 206 -1.31 -19.78 2.69
C ALA A 206 -1.73 -18.93 3.90
N LEU A 207 -3.03 -18.65 4.04
CA LEU A 207 -3.57 -17.87 5.16
C LEU A 207 -4.96 -18.37 5.55
N SER A 208 -5.19 -18.60 6.84
CA SER A 208 -6.51 -18.96 7.38
C SER A 208 -7.46 -17.77 7.54
N GLY A 209 -6.90 -16.57 7.68
CA GLY A 209 -7.64 -15.31 7.72
C GLY A 209 -7.85 -14.67 6.34
N LYS A 210 -8.29 -13.41 6.34
CA LYS A 210 -8.43 -12.56 5.16
C LYS A 210 -7.16 -11.71 4.98
N LEU A 211 -6.55 -11.81 3.80
CA LEU A 211 -5.61 -10.78 3.35
C LEU A 211 -6.42 -9.58 2.83
N VAL A 212 -6.23 -8.43 3.46
CA VAL A 212 -6.93 -7.18 3.12
C VAL A 212 -6.10 -6.36 2.13
N SER A 213 -4.79 -6.29 2.36
CA SER A 213 -3.83 -5.57 1.52
C SER A 213 -2.55 -6.39 1.36
N ALA A 214 -1.99 -6.38 0.15
CA ALA A 214 -0.61 -6.72 -0.11
C ALA A 214 -0.09 -5.84 -1.23
N VAL A 215 1.03 -5.16 -1.00
CA VAL A 215 1.60 -4.21 -1.94
C VAL A 215 2.97 -4.69 -2.37
N VAL A 216 3.18 -4.72 -3.68
CA VAL A 216 4.51 -4.90 -4.27
C VAL A 216 4.90 -3.65 -5.04
N SER A 217 6.18 -3.32 -5.04
CA SER A 217 6.70 -2.19 -5.80
C SER A 217 8.03 -2.53 -6.43
N ASP A 218 8.39 -1.88 -7.53
CA ASP A 218 9.76 -1.95 -8.02
C ASP A 218 10.73 -1.27 -7.03
N SER A 219 12.03 -1.41 -7.26
CA SER A 219 13.05 -0.85 -6.35
C SER A 219 13.02 0.68 -6.25
N THR A 220 12.46 1.36 -7.25
CA THR A 220 12.31 2.83 -7.26
C THR A 220 10.93 3.32 -6.81
N ARG A 221 10.02 2.39 -6.52
CA ARG A 221 8.59 2.61 -6.20
C ARG A 221 7.82 3.42 -7.25
N GLN A 222 8.36 3.55 -8.46
CA GLN A 222 7.65 4.17 -9.57
C GLN A 222 6.54 3.25 -10.10
N TYR A 223 6.68 1.94 -9.91
CA TYR A 223 5.63 0.96 -10.14
C TYR A 223 5.23 0.33 -8.82
N SER A 224 3.96 0.49 -8.43
CA SER A 224 3.43 -0.08 -7.19
C SER A 224 2.01 -0.59 -7.38
N PHE A 225 1.72 -1.77 -6.84
CA PHE A 225 0.46 -2.47 -7.08
C PHE A 225 -0.08 -3.14 -5.82
N GLU A 226 -1.36 -2.94 -5.56
CA GLU A 226 -2.15 -3.71 -4.59
C GLU A 226 -2.55 -5.05 -5.24
N VAL A 227 -2.09 -6.15 -4.64
CA VAL A 227 -2.28 -7.52 -5.15
C VAL A 227 -3.12 -8.39 -4.20
N GLY A 228 -3.55 -7.83 -3.07
CA GLY A 228 -4.30 -8.53 -2.03
C GLY A 228 -5.63 -9.07 -2.53
N ASN A 229 -6.35 -8.34 -3.39
CA ASN A 229 -7.70 -8.75 -3.83
C ASN A 229 -7.79 -9.32 -5.25
N THR A 230 -6.66 -9.63 -5.89
CA THR A 230 -6.64 -10.21 -7.24
C THR A 230 -5.80 -11.49 -7.31
N SER A 231 -6.28 -12.47 -8.07
CA SER A 231 -5.52 -13.71 -8.33
C SER A 231 -4.42 -13.52 -9.37
N LYS A 232 -4.63 -12.60 -10.32
CA LYS A 232 -3.72 -12.30 -11.42
C LYS A 232 -3.74 -10.81 -11.70
N LEU A 233 -2.57 -10.20 -11.85
CA LEU A 233 -2.45 -8.79 -12.18
C LEU A 233 -1.42 -8.59 -13.27
N THR A 234 -1.83 -8.00 -14.40
CA THR A 234 -0.88 -7.57 -15.42
C THR A 234 -0.13 -6.36 -14.90
N VAL A 235 1.20 -6.37 -15.01
CA VAL A 235 2.11 -5.30 -14.53
C VAL A 235 3.25 -5.11 -15.52
N PRO A 236 3.96 -3.96 -15.50
CA PRO A 236 5.21 -3.81 -16.25
C PRO A 236 6.20 -4.94 -15.92
N ALA A 237 6.95 -5.40 -16.91
CA ALA A 237 8.05 -6.34 -16.68
C ALA A 237 9.16 -5.62 -15.89
N ALA A 238 9.41 -6.08 -14.66
CA ALA A 238 10.35 -5.49 -13.72
C ALA A 238 10.63 -6.44 -12.55
N SER A 239 11.59 -6.07 -11.69
CA SER A 239 11.83 -6.74 -10.41
C SER A 239 11.02 -6.05 -9.31
N TYR A 240 10.18 -6.80 -8.59
CA TYR A 240 9.28 -6.27 -7.58
C TYR A 240 9.64 -6.77 -6.18
N VAL A 241 9.63 -5.87 -5.20
CA VAL A 241 9.79 -6.18 -3.77
C VAL A 241 8.45 -6.04 -3.04
N PHE A 242 8.23 -6.89 -2.05
CA PHE A 242 7.08 -6.75 -1.16
C PHE A 242 7.24 -5.50 -0.29
N SER A 243 6.34 -4.54 -0.45
CA SER A 243 6.38 -3.26 0.27
C SER A 243 5.69 -3.35 1.62
N GLY A 244 4.59 -4.09 1.71
CA GLY A 244 3.84 -4.27 2.94
C GLY A 244 2.51 -4.96 2.72
N GLY A 245 1.82 -5.26 3.81
CA GLY A 245 0.48 -5.84 3.75
C GLY A 245 -0.28 -5.74 5.06
N PHE A 246 -1.55 -6.13 5.01
CA PHE A 246 -2.43 -6.18 6.16
C PHE A 246 -3.37 -7.38 6.06
N ALA A 247 -3.44 -8.15 7.13
CA ALA A 247 -4.28 -9.33 7.25
C ALA A 247 -5.12 -9.28 8.53
N THR A 248 -6.28 -9.93 8.48
CA THR A 248 -7.24 -10.00 9.58
C THR A 248 -7.75 -11.43 9.77
N SER A 249 -7.96 -11.86 11.01
CA SER A 249 -8.59 -13.13 11.35
C SER A 249 -9.49 -12.95 12.57
N GLY A 250 -10.80 -12.80 12.37
CA GLY A 250 -11.71 -12.41 13.45
C GLY A 250 -11.35 -11.02 13.98
N SER A 251 -11.06 -10.91 15.27
CA SER A 251 -10.57 -9.67 15.90
C SER A 251 -9.07 -9.45 15.71
N ASP A 252 -8.32 -10.48 15.30
CA ASP A 252 -6.87 -10.40 15.20
C ASP A 252 -6.47 -9.70 13.91
N THR A 253 -5.42 -8.90 14.00
CA THR A 253 -4.86 -8.18 12.86
C THR A 253 -3.34 -8.34 12.81
N ALA A 254 -2.79 -8.26 11.62
CA ALA A 254 -1.35 -8.27 11.43
C ALA A 254 -0.95 -7.38 10.25
N ARG A 255 0.05 -6.53 10.48
CA ARG A 255 0.80 -5.84 9.42
C ARG A 255 1.98 -6.71 9.00
N LEU A 256 2.20 -6.72 7.69
CA LEU A 256 3.26 -7.47 7.04
C LEU A 256 4.27 -6.49 6.46
N ARG A 257 5.55 -6.87 6.49
CA ARG A 257 6.65 -6.20 5.78
C ARG A 257 7.55 -7.23 5.10
N ALA A 258 8.45 -6.78 4.22
CA ALA A 258 9.29 -7.65 3.40
C ALA A 258 10.05 -8.73 4.19
N GLY A 259 10.57 -8.39 5.38
CA GLY A 259 11.38 -9.33 6.16
C GLY A 259 12.60 -9.82 5.38
N LYS A 260 12.61 -11.12 5.06
CA LYS A 260 13.61 -11.82 4.25
C LYS A 260 13.13 -12.18 2.84
N MET A 261 11.97 -11.68 2.40
CA MET A 261 11.49 -11.91 1.04
C MET A 261 12.51 -11.43 0.01
N THR A 262 12.78 -12.25 -0.98
CA THR A 262 13.57 -11.86 -2.14
C THR A 262 12.69 -11.11 -3.14
N PRO A 263 13.29 -10.24 -3.97
CA PRO A 263 12.58 -9.67 -5.11
C PRO A 263 11.99 -10.76 -6.02
N LEU A 264 10.88 -10.44 -6.66
CA LEU A 264 10.18 -11.26 -7.63
C LEU A 264 10.34 -10.65 -9.01
N ASP A 265 11.04 -11.34 -9.89
CA ASP A 265 11.25 -10.89 -11.27
C ASP A 265 10.06 -11.27 -12.15
N VAL A 266 9.43 -10.25 -12.73
CA VAL A 266 8.37 -10.39 -13.73
C VAL A 266 8.97 -10.15 -15.10
N GLU A 267 9.21 -11.22 -15.85
CA GLU A 267 9.70 -11.12 -17.22
C GLU A 267 8.57 -10.84 -18.22
N ALA A 268 8.94 -10.28 -19.38
CA ALA A 268 8.01 -10.00 -20.47
C ALA A 268 7.22 -11.26 -20.90
N GLY A 269 5.89 -11.15 -20.90
CA GLY A 269 4.95 -12.20 -21.27
C GLY A 269 4.87 -13.38 -20.30
N LYS A 270 5.60 -13.36 -19.18
CA LYS A 270 5.63 -14.47 -18.21
C LYS A 270 4.81 -14.15 -16.95
N SER A 271 4.37 -15.21 -16.28
CA SER A 271 3.80 -15.12 -14.93
C SER A 271 4.89 -15.32 -13.88
N ALA A 272 4.87 -14.50 -12.84
CA ALA A 272 5.66 -14.66 -11.64
C ALA A 272 4.74 -14.97 -10.45
N SER A 273 5.12 -15.95 -9.64
CA SER A 273 4.35 -16.38 -8.47
C SER A 273 5.31 -16.74 -7.34
N MET A 274 4.79 -16.79 -6.11
CA MET A 274 5.59 -17.12 -4.92
C MET A 274 4.69 -17.78 -3.89
N GLN A 275 5.26 -18.73 -3.14
CA GLN A 275 4.62 -19.33 -1.98
C GLN A 275 4.97 -18.53 -0.74
N TRP A 276 3.97 -18.08 0.01
CA TRP A 276 4.13 -17.21 1.17
C TRP A 276 2.96 -17.36 2.15
N GLY A 277 3.04 -16.72 3.31
CA GLY A 277 2.15 -16.95 4.43
C GLY A 277 2.60 -18.12 5.30
N ALA A 278 1.65 -18.94 5.74
CA ALA A 278 1.89 -20.05 6.65
C ALA A 278 2.79 -21.16 6.04
N PRO A 279 3.49 -21.95 6.88
CA PRO A 279 3.60 -21.80 8.34
C PRO A 279 4.44 -20.58 8.73
N LEU A 280 4.12 -19.96 9.88
CA LEU A 280 4.95 -18.90 10.46
C LEU A 280 6.02 -19.52 11.37
N VAL A 281 7.25 -19.02 11.25
CA VAL A 281 8.40 -19.37 12.10
C VAL A 281 8.73 -18.18 12.99
N ALA A 282 8.85 -18.43 14.30
CA ALA A 282 9.32 -17.42 15.25
C ALA A 282 10.86 -17.45 15.34
N GLU A 283 11.52 -16.34 15.03
CA GLU A 283 12.96 -16.14 15.24
C GLU A 283 13.18 -15.14 16.37
N PHE A 284 14.05 -15.46 17.33
CA PHE A 284 14.41 -14.57 18.43
C PHE A 284 15.85 -14.77 18.87
N GLY A 285 16.46 -13.70 19.37
CA GLY A 285 17.77 -13.79 20.00
C GLY A 285 17.66 -14.48 21.37
N PHE A 286 18.64 -15.30 21.73
CA PHE A 286 18.76 -15.86 23.08
C PHE A 286 20.20 -15.77 23.57
N GLN A 287 20.36 -15.69 24.88
CA GLN A 287 21.65 -15.83 25.57
C GLN A 287 21.57 -17.03 26.49
N ARG A 288 22.65 -17.80 26.55
CA ARG A 288 22.79 -18.91 27.49
C ARG A 288 23.88 -18.60 28.50
N GLN A 289 23.55 -18.67 29.78
CA GLN A 289 24.49 -18.55 30.89
C GLN A 289 24.32 -19.78 31.78
N GLY A 290 25.21 -20.77 31.63
CA GLY A 290 25.08 -22.08 32.27
C GLY A 290 23.80 -22.81 31.84
N GLU A 291 22.92 -23.07 32.81
CA GLU A 291 21.61 -23.72 32.62
C GLU A 291 20.47 -22.71 32.33
N THR A 292 20.74 -21.41 32.42
CA THR A 292 19.73 -20.37 32.16
C THR A 292 19.76 -19.96 30.70
N VAL A 293 18.58 -19.93 30.06
CA VAL A 293 18.35 -19.35 28.73
C VAL A 293 17.52 -18.09 28.89
N THR A 294 18.09 -16.95 28.50
CA THR A 294 17.39 -15.67 28.45
C THR A 294 16.97 -15.39 27.02
N VAL A 295 15.67 -15.31 26.79
CA VAL A 295 15.09 -14.94 25.49
C VAL A 295 14.95 -13.42 25.43
N GLN A 296 15.45 -12.82 24.36
CA GLN A 296 15.28 -11.39 24.11
C GLN A 296 13.86 -11.11 23.63
N PRO A 297 13.26 -9.96 23.97
CA PRO A 297 11.87 -9.65 23.64
C PRO A 297 11.62 -9.41 22.13
N ASN A 298 12.65 -9.50 21.29
CA ASN A 298 12.60 -9.20 19.85
C ASN A 298 12.23 -10.42 19.00
N VAL A 299 11.07 -11.02 19.26
CA VAL A 299 10.56 -12.12 18.43
C VAL A 299 10.09 -11.58 17.08
N LYS A 300 10.55 -12.20 15.99
CA LYS A 300 10.08 -11.97 14.62
C LYS A 300 9.29 -13.17 14.15
N PHE A 301 8.13 -12.96 13.56
CA PHE A 301 7.35 -14.02 12.91
C PHE A 301 7.52 -13.93 11.41
N LEU A 302 8.17 -14.93 10.81
CA LEU A 302 8.44 -14.98 9.37
C LEU A 302 7.56 -16.04 8.72
N GLY A 303 6.89 -15.71 7.64
CA GLY A 303 6.20 -16.71 6.83
C GLY A 303 7.12 -17.38 5.81
N ARG A 304 6.53 -18.29 5.03
CA ARG A 304 7.24 -19.14 4.06
C ARG A 304 7.96 -18.36 2.98
N GLY A 305 7.44 -17.20 2.59
CA GLY A 305 8.07 -16.33 1.59
C GLY A 305 9.20 -15.50 2.17
N GLY A 306 9.35 -15.49 3.50
CA GLY A 306 10.26 -14.63 4.23
C GLY A 306 9.61 -13.34 4.75
N GLU A 307 8.32 -13.12 4.49
CA GLU A 307 7.61 -11.92 4.93
C GLU A 307 7.49 -11.90 6.46
N GLU A 308 7.65 -10.72 7.07
CA GLU A 308 7.58 -10.56 8.51
C GLU A 308 6.22 -10.03 8.95
N TRP A 309 5.61 -10.72 9.92
CA TRP A 309 4.34 -10.40 10.56
C TRP A 309 4.62 -9.71 11.90
N HIS A 310 4.54 -8.38 11.96
CA HIS A 310 5.20 -7.60 13.02
C HIS A 310 4.27 -6.86 13.98
N THR A 311 2.96 -6.86 13.75
CA THR A 311 1.96 -6.37 14.73
C THR A 311 1.08 -7.51 15.24
N LEU A 312 1.53 -8.74 15.09
CA LEU A 312 0.88 -9.89 15.68
C LEU A 312 1.00 -9.74 17.20
N LEU A 313 -0.07 -9.30 17.84
CA LEU A 313 -0.22 -9.28 19.29
C LEU A 313 -1.00 -10.54 19.65
N PRO A 314 -0.33 -11.68 19.89
CA PRO A 314 -1.04 -12.89 20.21
C PRO A 314 -1.69 -12.69 21.59
N ASP A 315 -3.01 -12.81 21.66
CA ASP A 315 -3.79 -12.68 22.89
C ASP A 315 -3.54 -13.89 23.82
N ALA A 316 -4.26 -14.02 24.94
CA ALA A 316 -4.18 -15.22 25.79
C ALA A 316 -4.51 -16.55 25.05
N LYS A 317 -4.99 -16.48 23.79
CA LYS A 317 -5.20 -17.62 22.88
C LYS A 317 -4.07 -17.73 21.84
N SER A 318 -2.89 -17.19 22.14
CA SER A 318 -1.63 -17.31 21.40
C SER A 318 -1.49 -18.67 20.71
N PRO A 319 -0.94 -18.69 19.47
CA PRO A 319 -0.65 -19.94 18.79
C PRO A 319 0.18 -20.85 19.71
N LYS A 320 -0.14 -22.14 19.69
CA LYS A 320 0.62 -23.17 20.41
C LYS A 320 2.06 -23.10 19.91
N LEU A 321 3.00 -22.71 20.79
CA LEU A 321 4.41 -22.75 20.47
C LEU A 321 4.91 -24.16 20.73
N GLU A 322 5.61 -24.71 19.74
CA GLU A 322 6.24 -26.01 19.80
C GLU A 322 7.76 -25.79 19.72
N PHE A 323 8.47 -26.26 20.75
CA PHE A 323 9.92 -26.13 20.86
C PHE A 323 10.53 -27.46 20.47
N TYR A 324 11.43 -27.43 19.50
CA TYR A 324 12.11 -28.62 19.01
C TYR A 324 13.59 -28.58 19.35
N ASP A 325 14.16 -29.75 19.60
CA ASP A 325 15.59 -29.93 19.65
C ASP A 325 16.18 -29.78 18.24
N GLY A 326 17.09 -28.82 18.06
CA GLY A 326 17.62 -28.51 16.72
C GLY A 326 18.46 -29.61 16.07
N SER A 327 18.92 -30.61 16.83
CA SER A 327 19.76 -31.70 16.30
C SER A 327 18.96 -32.95 15.94
N SER A 328 17.90 -33.23 16.71
CA SER A 328 17.08 -34.43 16.58
C SER A 328 15.69 -34.16 16.03
N ASN A 329 15.31 -32.89 15.88
CA ASN A 329 13.97 -32.43 15.52
C ASN A 329 12.86 -32.99 16.44
N LYS A 330 13.22 -33.41 17.66
CA LYS A 330 12.28 -33.94 18.65
C LYS A 330 11.56 -32.79 19.35
N LEU A 331 10.23 -32.91 19.49
CA LEU A 331 9.45 -31.97 20.29
C LEU A 331 9.88 -32.03 21.76
N LEU A 332 10.45 -30.93 22.26
CA LEU A 332 10.91 -30.78 23.64
C LEU A 332 9.79 -30.27 24.55
N ALA A 333 9.03 -29.30 24.08
CA ALA A 333 7.95 -28.71 24.84
C ALA A 333 6.87 -28.16 23.91
N SER A 334 5.66 -28.08 24.43
CA SER A 334 4.62 -27.29 23.81
C SER A 334 3.87 -26.47 24.84
N LYS A 335 3.78 -25.16 24.60
CA LYS A 335 3.10 -24.21 25.49
C LYS A 335 2.38 -23.14 24.69
N ARG A 336 1.30 -22.62 25.26
CA ARG A 336 0.72 -21.33 24.87
C ARG A 336 1.28 -20.29 25.82
N PHE A 337 1.86 -19.22 25.30
CA PHE A 337 2.23 -18.06 26.11
C PHE A 337 1.05 -17.10 26.09
N GLY A 338 0.26 -17.08 27.15
CA GLY A 338 -0.71 -16.00 27.34
C GLY A 338 0.01 -14.74 27.79
N GLY A 339 -0.29 -13.61 27.16
CA GLY A 339 0.08 -12.30 27.68
C GLY A 339 -0.64 -12.01 29.00
N CYS A 340 0.04 -11.25 29.86
CA CYS A 340 -0.49 -10.68 31.10
C CYS A 340 -1.81 -9.93 30.89
#